data_AF-A0A521GAJ3-F1
#
_entry.id   AF-A0A521GAJ3-F1
#
_cell.length_a   1.000
_cell.length_b   1.000
_cell.length_c   1.000
_cell.angle_alpha   90.00
_cell.angle_beta   90.00
_cell.angle_gamma   90.00
#
_symmetry.space_group_name_H-M   'P 1'
#
loop_
_entity.id
_entity.type
_entity.pdbx_description
1 polymer ?
#
loop_
_entity_poly.entity_id
_entity_poly.type
_entity_poly.pdbx_seq_one_letter_code
_entity_poly.pdbx_strand_id
1 'polypeptide(L)'
;MTMIYHITTRADWQQQATEATYQADSLQTEGFIHLSEAHQVAGVLDRYYQNVPDLMLLHVDPDKLTADLKYEPAPNNELFPHLYGPLDKVAIIEVETL
;
A
#
# COMPACT_ATOMS: atom_id res chain seq x y z
N MET A 1 0.09 2.86 -16.04
CA MET A 1 1.42 2.77 -15.35
C MET A 1 1.67 1.31 -14.94
N THR A 2 2.83 0.97 -14.36
CA THR A 2 3.06 -0.39 -13.79
C THR A 2 2.34 -0.54 -12.46
N MET A 3 1.86 -1.75 -12.13
CA MET A 3 1.21 -2.09 -10.86
C MET A 3 2.08 -1.72 -9.65
N ILE A 4 1.46 -1.20 -8.60
CA ILE A 4 2.08 -0.92 -7.30
C ILE A 4 1.34 -1.66 -6.20
N TYR A 5 1.96 -1.80 -5.03
CA TYR A 5 1.52 -2.75 -4.02
C TYR A 5 1.45 -2.11 -2.64
N HIS A 6 0.43 -2.45 -1.87
CA HIS A 6 0.32 -2.09 -0.46
C HIS A 6 0.24 -3.34 0.41
N ILE A 7 1.01 -3.37 1.50
CA ILE A 7 0.95 -4.45 2.49
C ILE A 7 0.09 -3.97 3.66
N THR A 8 -0.89 -4.76 4.05
CA THR A 8 -1.77 -4.47 5.18
C THR A 8 -2.07 -5.73 5.96
N THR A 9 -2.59 -5.60 7.19
CA THR A 9 -3.11 -6.75 7.93
C THR A 9 -4.51 -7.10 7.45
N ARG A 10 -4.88 -8.38 7.56
CA ARG A 10 -6.25 -8.84 7.31
C ARG A 10 -7.26 -8.11 8.18
N ALA A 11 -6.90 -7.84 9.43
CA ALA A 11 -7.76 -7.14 10.37
C ALA A 11 -8.07 -5.72 9.89
N ASP A 12 -7.05 -4.93 9.52
CA ASP A 12 -7.22 -3.53 9.11
C ASP A 12 -8.00 -3.39 7.81
N TRP A 13 -7.75 -4.31 6.87
CA TRP A 13 -8.53 -4.38 5.63
C TRP A 13 -10.01 -4.71 5.89
N GLN A 14 -10.27 -5.71 6.75
CA GLN A 14 -11.64 -6.16 7.04
C GLN A 14 -12.46 -5.11 7.79
N GLN A 15 -11.84 -4.35 8.69
CA GLN A 15 -12.50 -3.25 9.40
C GLN A 15 -13.07 -2.19 8.44
N GLN A 16 -12.47 -2.06 7.26
CA GLN A 16 -12.86 -1.08 6.26
C GLN A 16 -13.65 -1.72 5.11
N ALA A 17 -14.09 -2.98 5.21
CA ALA A 17 -14.63 -3.75 4.08
C ALA A 17 -15.82 -3.08 3.35
N THR A 18 -16.65 -2.31 4.06
CA THR A 18 -17.82 -1.60 3.50
C THR A 18 -17.49 -0.24 2.90
N GLU A 19 -16.29 0.29 3.17
CA GLU A 19 -15.90 1.62 2.72
C GLU A 19 -15.52 1.62 1.23
N ALA A 20 -15.74 2.75 0.55
CA ALA A 20 -15.32 2.93 -0.85
C ALA A 20 -13.79 3.08 -0.99
N THR A 21 -13.13 3.52 0.09
CA THR A 21 -11.70 3.74 0.14
C THR A 21 -11.08 3.02 1.34
N TYR A 22 -9.81 2.68 1.23
CA TYR A 22 -8.98 2.16 2.31
C TYR A 22 -8.04 3.24 2.82
N GLN A 23 -7.86 3.32 4.14
CA GLN A 23 -6.92 4.20 4.81
C GLN A 23 -5.94 3.35 5.63
N ALA A 24 -4.65 3.53 5.37
CA ALA A 24 -3.60 3.02 6.25
C ALA A 24 -3.31 4.02 7.37
N ASP A 25 -2.81 3.55 8.51
CA ASP A 25 -2.42 4.39 9.64
C ASP A 25 -1.39 5.47 9.23
N SER A 26 -0.48 5.14 8.32
CA SER A 26 0.52 6.08 7.79
C SER A 26 -0.09 7.32 7.15
N LEU A 27 -1.32 7.24 6.62
CA LEU A 27 -2.01 8.41 6.10
C LEU A 27 -2.28 9.45 7.19
N GLN A 28 -2.60 9.00 8.41
CA GLN A 28 -2.86 9.88 9.55
C GLN A 28 -1.57 10.30 10.26
N THR A 29 -0.57 9.42 10.35
CA THR A 29 0.67 9.69 11.10
C THR A 29 1.74 10.40 10.27
N GLU A 30 1.80 10.15 8.96
CA GLU A 30 2.84 10.64 8.04
C GLU A 30 2.28 11.49 6.89
N GLY A 31 0.97 11.39 6.62
CA GLY A 31 0.28 12.14 5.57
C GLY A 31 0.20 11.43 4.22
N PHE A 32 0.64 10.18 4.12
CA PHE A 32 0.57 9.38 2.90
C PHE A 32 0.55 7.86 3.18
N ILE A 33 0.05 7.08 2.22
CA ILE A 33 0.09 5.61 2.25
C ILE A 33 1.35 5.13 1.54
N HIS A 34 2.15 4.29 2.21
CA HIS A 34 3.28 3.63 1.57
C HIS A 34 2.82 2.58 0.57
N LEU A 35 3.33 2.68 -0.65
CA LEU A 35 3.20 1.68 -1.68
C LEU A 35 4.60 1.17 -2.05
N SER A 36 4.65 0.13 -2.84
CA SER A 36 5.89 -0.50 -3.31
C SER A 36 5.76 -0.86 -4.78
N GLU A 37 6.86 -0.89 -5.50
CA GLU A 37 6.97 -1.63 -6.76
C GLU A 37 7.16 -3.13 -6.47
N ALA A 38 6.93 -3.98 -7.48
CA ALA A 38 6.97 -5.44 -7.32
C ALA A 38 8.30 -5.94 -6.74
N HIS A 39 9.45 -5.41 -7.21
CA HIS A 39 10.77 -5.82 -6.72
C HIS A 39 11.08 -5.33 -5.30
N GLN A 40 10.30 -4.38 -4.77
CA GLN A 40 10.49 -3.81 -3.45
C GLN A 40 9.75 -4.58 -2.35
N VAL A 41 8.65 -5.25 -2.69
CA VAL A 41 7.74 -5.94 -1.76
C VAL A 41 8.50 -6.88 -0.82
N ALA A 42 9.36 -7.75 -1.35
CA ALA A 42 10.11 -8.71 -0.54
C ALA A 42 11.01 -8.03 0.50
N GLY A 43 11.67 -6.93 0.12
CA GLY A 43 12.52 -6.17 1.02
C GLY A 43 11.75 -5.34 2.06
N VAL A 44 10.50 -4.97 1.76
CA VAL A 44 9.60 -4.30 2.72
C VAL A 44 9.07 -5.31 3.74
N LEU A 45 8.64 -6.49 3.29
CA LEU A 45 8.22 -7.59 4.18
C LEU A 45 9.31 -7.96 5.18
N ASP A 46 10.54 -8.11 4.70
CA ASP A 46 11.70 -8.45 5.55
C ASP A 46 12.08 -7.32 6.53
N ARG A 47 11.87 -6.06 6.18
CA ARG A 47 12.25 -4.93 7.05
C ARG A 47 11.20 -4.59 8.11
N TYR A 48 9.91 -4.69 7.76
CA TYR A 48 8.83 -4.12 8.57
C TYR A 48 7.80 -5.14 9.06
N TYR A 49 7.75 -6.34 8.49
CA TYR A 49 6.64 -7.27 8.71
C TYR A 49 7.05 -8.68 9.17
N GLN A 50 8.31 -8.92 9.56
CA GLN A 50 8.84 -10.27 9.89
C GLN A 50 8.04 -11.08 10.93
N ASN A 51 7.28 -10.42 11.81
CA ASN A 51 6.51 -11.08 12.86
C ASN A 51 5.04 -10.63 12.88
N VAL A 52 4.55 -10.10 11.76
CA VAL A 52 3.16 -9.68 11.62
C VAL A 52 2.41 -10.80 10.92
N PRO A 53 1.45 -11.48 11.58
CA PRO A 53 0.66 -12.53 10.96
C PRO A 53 -0.43 -11.94 10.06
N ASP A 54 -1.06 -12.80 9.27
CA ASP A 54 -2.27 -12.50 8.51
C ASP A 54 -2.12 -11.26 7.60
N LEU A 55 -1.00 -11.19 6.88
CA LEU A 55 -0.74 -10.12 5.94
C LEU A 55 -1.50 -10.34 4.63
N MET A 56 -1.79 -9.23 3.97
CA MET A 56 -2.32 -9.21 2.62
C MET A 56 -1.55 -8.23 1.76
N LEU A 57 -1.43 -8.58 0.49
CA LEU A 57 -0.87 -7.74 -0.55
C LEU A 57 -2.01 -7.23 -1.44
N LEU A 58 -2.22 -5.91 -1.43
CA LEU A 58 -3.17 -5.24 -2.30
C LEU A 58 -2.45 -4.85 -3.58
N HIS A 59 -2.91 -5.36 -4.73
CA HIS A 59 -2.39 -5.01 -6.04
C HIS A 59 -3.17 -3.82 -6.56
N VAL A 60 -2.49 -2.68 -6.74
CA VAL A 60 -3.10 -1.37 -7.01
C VAL A 60 -2.75 -0.91 -8.41
N ASP A 61 -3.79 -0.69 -9.21
CA ASP A 61 -3.70 -0.06 -10.52
C ASP A 61 -3.59 1.48 -10.34
N PRO A 62 -2.40 2.07 -10.55
CA PRO A 62 -2.20 3.50 -10.36
C PRO A 62 -3.03 4.38 -11.30
N ASP A 63 -3.48 3.87 -12.45
CA ASP A 63 -4.26 4.67 -13.41
C ASP A 63 -5.71 4.90 -12.91
N LYS A 64 -6.11 4.22 -11.82
CA LYS A 64 -7.43 4.35 -11.18
C LYS A 64 -7.40 5.15 -9.87
N LEU A 65 -6.23 5.65 -9.47
CA LEU A 65 -6.09 6.47 -8.27
C LEU A 65 -6.64 7.87 -8.50
N THR A 66 -7.34 8.39 -7.50
CA THR A 66 -7.82 9.77 -7.48
C THR A 66 -6.91 10.71 -6.69
N ALA A 67 -6.16 10.17 -5.73
CA ALA A 67 -5.20 10.92 -4.92
C ALA A 67 -3.82 11.02 -5.59
N ASP A 68 -3.04 12.02 -5.19
CA ASP A 68 -1.71 12.29 -5.74
C ASP A 68 -0.73 11.16 -5.40
N LEU A 69 -0.13 10.56 -6.43
CA LEU A 69 0.93 9.57 -6.31
C LEU A 69 2.29 10.23 -6.58
N LYS A 70 3.23 10.14 -5.63
CA LYS A 70 4.58 10.67 -5.79
C LYS A 70 5.62 9.58 -5.52
N TYR A 71 6.71 9.63 -6.26
CA TYR A 71 7.86 8.75 -6.05
C TYR A 71 8.93 9.51 -5.28
N GLU A 72 9.24 9.05 -4.08
CA GLU A 72 10.14 9.75 -3.16
C GLU A 72 11.23 8.81 -2.62
N PRO A 73 12.44 9.33 -2.35
CA PRO A 73 13.55 8.51 -1.90
C PRO A 73 13.34 8.02 -0.46
N ALA A 74 13.46 6.71 -0.25
CA ALA A 74 13.64 6.11 1.06
C ALA A 74 15.11 6.22 1.52
N PRO A 75 15.45 5.86 2.78
CA PRO A 75 16.83 5.95 3.28
C PRO A 75 17.89 5.16 2.49
N ASN A 76 17.47 4.21 1.64
CA ASN A 76 18.34 3.46 0.73
C ASN A 76 18.49 4.15 -0.65
N ASN A 77 18.06 5.41 -0.80
CA ASN A 77 18.02 6.20 -2.05
C ASN A 77 17.14 5.61 -3.16
N GLU A 78 16.39 4.55 -2.88
CA GLU A 78 15.44 3.97 -3.80
C GLU A 78 14.12 4.75 -3.73
N LEU A 79 13.46 4.94 -4.88
CA LEU A 79 12.20 5.65 -4.94
C LEU A 79 11.05 4.70 -4.59
N PHE A 80 10.21 5.11 -3.65
CA PHE A 80 8.98 4.41 -3.30
C PHE A 80 7.76 5.25 -3.69
N PRO A 81 6.68 4.63 -4.18
CA PRO A 81 5.43 5.31 -4.41
C PRO A 81 4.74 5.65 -3.07
N HIS A 82 4.34 6.90 -2.91
CA HIS A 82 3.58 7.42 -1.78
C HIS A 82 2.27 8.04 -2.27
N LEU A 83 1.16 7.57 -1.73
CA LEU A 83 -0.18 8.07 -2.07
C LEU A 83 -0.64 9.09 -1.03
N TYR A 84 -0.79 10.35 -1.45
CA TYR A 84 -1.22 11.46 -0.59
C TYR A 84 -2.74 11.54 -0.49
N GLY A 85 -3.35 10.49 0.03
CA GLY A 85 -4.78 10.39 0.20
C GLY A 85 -5.23 8.96 0.47
N PRO A 86 -6.54 8.75 0.66
CA PRO A 86 -7.11 7.42 0.82
C PRO A 86 -6.96 6.61 -0.48
N LEU A 87 -6.77 5.29 -0.35
CA LEU A 87 -6.65 4.38 -1.48
C LEU A 87 -8.05 3.99 -1.99
N ASP A 88 -8.36 4.34 -3.24
CA ASP A 88 -9.58 3.92 -3.92
C ASP A 88 -9.66 2.39 -4.02
N LYS A 89 -10.70 1.75 -3.47
CA LYS A 89 -10.83 0.29 -3.59
C LYS A 89 -11.04 -0.18 -5.02
N VAL A 90 -11.58 0.68 -5.88
CA VAL A 90 -11.71 0.40 -7.31
C VAL A 90 -10.35 0.34 -8.02
N ALA A 91 -9.31 0.93 -7.42
CA ALA A 91 -7.93 0.82 -7.89
C ALA A 91 -7.29 -0.51 -7.46
N ILE A 92 -7.81 -1.20 -6.43
CA ILE A 92 -7.32 -2.50 -6.01
C ILE A 92 -7.92 -3.57 -6.93
N ILE A 93 -7.07 -4.17 -7.76
CA ILE A 93 -7.50 -5.15 -8.77
C ILE A 93 -7.36 -6.60 -8.30
N GLU A 94 -6.52 -6.85 -7.30
CA GLU A 94 -6.30 -8.15 -6.70
C GLU A 94 -5.90 -8.00 -5.23
N VAL A 95 -6.30 -8.98 -4.41
CA VAL A 95 -5.93 -9.08 -2.99
C VAL A 95 -5.39 -10.48 -2.77
N GLU A 96 -4.12 -10.54 -2.39
CA GLU A 96 -3.38 -11.78 -2.14
C GLU A 96 -3.13 -11.94 -0.63
N THR A 97 -3.21 -13.18 -0.13
CA THR A 97 -2.80 -13.50 1.25
C THR A 97 -1.32 -13.90 1.24
N LEU A 98 -0.54 -13.33 2.16
CA LEU A 98 0.90 -13.58 2.31
C LEU A 98 1.21 -14.57 3.44
#